data_AF-A0A645HCJ5-F1
#
_entry.id   AF-A0A645HCJ5-F1
#
_cell.length_a   1.000
_cell.length_b   1.000
_cell.length_c   1.000
_cell.angle_alpha   90.00
_cell.angle_beta   90.00
_cell.angle_gamma   90.00
#
_symmetry.space_group_name_H-M   'P 1'
#
loop_
_entity.id
_entity.type
_entity.pdbx_description
1 polymer ?
#
loop_
_entity_poly.entity_id
_entity_poly.type
_entity_poly.pdbx_seq_one_letter_code
_entity_poly.pdbx_strand_id
1 'polypeptide(L)'
;MLKLQSRIKDAYTNSPGKETQIVIYGEKGHAEVNGLVGQTEGKAIIVEKETDLSKLDLSKNIRLFSQTTKSLEGFNTLIQNISDQKGGDALFEYSDTICRQVSNRIPNITTFAKENEIVIFVSGKKSSNGKVLYEHSKSINPDTYIVSEPSEVLELNLDLTKKIGICGATSTPMWLMEKVAETLRSLEK
;
A
#
# COMPACT_ATOMS: atom_id res chain seq x y z
N MET A 1 -9.22 1.68 8.28
CA MET A 1 -8.08 1.80 9.23
C MET A 1 -8.48 1.58 10.69
N LEU A 2 -9.35 2.41 11.31
CA LEU A 2 -9.73 2.27 12.73
C LEU A 2 -10.31 0.89 13.11
N LYS A 3 -11.18 0.34 12.27
CA LYS A 3 -11.73 -1.02 12.48
C LYS A 3 -10.67 -2.13 12.42
N LEU A 4 -9.63 -1.97 11.60
CA LEU A 4 -8.53 -2.94 11.51
C LEU A 4 -7.64 -2.86 12.76
N GLN A 5 -7.28 -1.65 13.20
CA GLN A 5 -6.51 -1.45 14.42
C GLN A 5 -7.22 -2.05 15.64
N SER A 6 -8.54 -1.82 15.78
CA SER A 6 -9.35 -2.46 16.84
C SER A 6 -9.27 -3.98 16.78
N ARG A 7 -9.49 -4.58 15.60
CA ARG A 7 -9.43 -6.04 15.43
C ARG A 7 -8.06 -6.63 15.79
N ILE A 8 -6.97 -5.95 15.43
CA ILE A 8 -5.61 -6.37 15.78
C ILE A 8 -5.41 -6.30 17.29
N LYS A 9 -5.83 -5.20 17.92
CA LYS A 9 -5.76 -5.04 19.38
C LYS A 9 -6.55 -6.14 20.09
N ASP A 10 -7.79 -6.39 19.66
CA ASP A 10 -8.66 -7.41 20.25
C ASP A 10 -8.07 -8.82 20.10
N ALA A 11 -7.49 -9.13 18.94
CA ALA A 11 -6.80 -10.41 18.70
C ALA A 11 -5.56 -10.54 19.60
N TYR A 12 -4.80 -9.47 19.80
CA TYR A 12 -3.63 -9.46 20.67
C TYR A 12 -4.02 -9.63 22.16
N THR A 13 -5.02 -8.91 22.65
CA THR A 13 -5.39 -8.91 24.08
C THR A 13 -6.18 -10.15 24.50
N ASN A 14 -7.00 -10.73 23.62
CA ASN A 14 -7.89 -11.83 23.96
C ASN A 14 -7.39 -13.20 23.47
N SER A 15 -6.09 -13.32 23.18
CA SER A 15 -5.53 -14.58 22.67
C SER A 15 -5.57 -15.70 23.71
N PRO A 16 -6.14 -16.87 23.39
CA PRO A 16 -6.31 -17.97 24.35
C PRO A 16 -5.04 -18.81 24.54
N GLY A 17 -4.60 -19.00 25.79
CA GLY A 17 -3.86 -20.15 26.35
C GLY A 17 -2.49 -20.56 25.77
N LYS A 18 -2.16 -20.15 24.54
CA LYS A 18 -0.89 -20.23 23.83
C LYS A 18 -0.67 -18.82 23.25
N GLU A 19 0.53 -18.25 23.40
CA GLU A 19 0.82 -16.91 22.84
C GLU A 19 0.58 -16.90 21.33
N THR A 20 -0.53 -16.31 20.89
CA THR A 20 -0.82 -16.13 19.45
C THR A 20 0.13 -15.09 18.88
N GLN A 21 0.81 -15.45 17.80
CA GLN A 21 1.60 -14.51 17.03
C GLN A 21 0.69 -13.66 16.15
N ILE A 22 0.70 -12.36 16.39
CA ILE A 22 0.12 -11.39 15.46
C ILE A 22 1.13 -11.16 14.34
N VAL A 23 0.72 -11.47 13.12
CA VAL A 23 1.54 -11.32 11.92
C VAL A 23 0.91 -10.28 11.00
N ILE A 24 1.73 -9.36 10.50
CA ILE A 24 1.30 -8.32 9.56
C ILE A 24 2.06 -8.50 8.26
N TYR A 25 1.34 -8.87 7.19
CA TYR A 25 1.85 -8.84 5.84
C TYR A 25 1.89 -7.40 5.33
N GLY A 26 3.07 -6.78 5.28
CA GLY A 26 3.21 -5.35 5.04
C GLY A 26 4.67 -4.91 4.92
N GLU A 27 4.91 -3.66 4.52
CA GLU A 27 6.27 -3.11 4.39
C GLU A 27 6.78 -2.53 5.70
N LYS A 28 8.00 -2.91 6.10
CA LYS A 28 8.61 -2.35 7.31
C LYS A 28 8.86 -0.86 7.12
N GLY A 29 8.46 -0.06 8.11
CA GLY A 29 8.62 1.40 8.08
C GLY A 29 7.46 2.14 7.41
N HIS A 30 6.54 1.45 6.72
CA HIS A 30 5.37 2.09 6.16
C HIS A 30 4.43 2.60 7.28
N ALA A 31 3.94 3.84 7.17
CA ALA A 31 3.16 4.49 8.24
C ALA A 31 1.92 3.68 8.66
N GLU A 32 1.23 3.05 7.71
CA GLU A 32 0.12 2.14 8.00
C GLU A 32 0.58 0.96 8.88
N VAL A 33 1.65 0.26 8.50
CA VAL A 33 2.18 -0.91 9.22
C VAL A 33 2.64 -0.52 10.62
N ASN A 34 3.34 0.60 10.78
CA ASN A 34 3.75 1.10 12.09
C ASN A 34 2.53 1.34 13.01
N GLY A 35 1.45 1.89 12.46
CA GLY A 35 0.20 2.09 13.20
C GLY A 35 -0.48 0.78 13.63
N LEU A 36 -0.38 -0.28 12.82
CA LEU A 36 -0.88 -1.61 13.15
C LEU A 36 -0.02 -2.29 14.23
N VAL A 37 1.31 -2.24 14.09
CA VAL A 37 2.27 -2.78 15.07
C VAL A 37 2.10 -2.12 16.44
N GLY A 38 1.83 -0.81 16.48
CA GLY A 38 1.54 -0.07 17.71
C GLY A 38 0.34 -0.60 18.50
N GLN A 39 -0.58 -1.34 17.88
CA GLN A 39 -1.72 -1.97 18.57
C GLN A 39 -1.35 -3.25 19.34
N THR A 40 -0.11 -3.70 19.21
CA THR A 40 0.41 -4.95 19.79
C THR A 40 1.59 -4.71 20.72
N GLU A 41 1.73 -3.49 21.25
CA GLU A 41 2.89 -3.08 22.08
C GLU A 41 4.23 -3.29 21.35
N GLY A 42 4.23 -3.25 20.01
CA GLY A 42 5.41 -3.50 19.20
C GLY A 42 5.76 -4.98 18.98
N LYS A 43 4.92 -5.93 19.42
CA LYS A 43 5.21 -7.37 19.35
C LYS A 43 4.79 -8.05 18.04
N ALA A 44 3.98 -7.39 17.20
CA ALA A 44 3.59 -7.96 15.92
C ALA A 44 4.81 -8.20 15.01
N ILE A 45 4.80 -9.35 14.33
CA ILE A 45 5.87 -9.75 13.41
C ILE A 45 5.50 -9.27 12.01
N ILE A 46 6.41 -8.49 11.40
CA ILE A 46 6.23 -8.02 10.02
C ILE A 46 6.83 -9.03 9.05
N VAL A 47 6.01 -9.45 8.10
CA VAL A 47 6.39 -10.31 6.98
C VAL A 47 6.19 -9.51 5.69
N GLU A 48 7.26 -9.30 4.92
CA GLU A 48 7.20 -8.59 3.64
C GLU A 48 7.23 -9.56 2.46
N LYS A 49 7.90 -10.70 2.65
CA LYS A 49 8.15 -11.74 1.65
C LYS A 49 8.24 -13.12 2.30
N GLU A 50 8.19 -14.18 1.49
CA GLU A 50 8.21 -15.56 1.97
C GLU A 50 9.41 -15.91 2.86
N THR A 51 10.60 -15.36 2.58
CA THR A 51 11.78 -15.62 3.42
C THR A 51 11.61 -15.15 4.87
N ASP A 52 10.69 -14.22 5.12
CA ASP A 52 10.38 -13.75 6.47
C ASP A 52 9.53 -14.74 7.28
N LEU A 53 8.99 -15.81 6.66
CA LEU A 53 8.30 -16.89 7.39
C LEU A 53 9.20 -17.56 8.42
N SER A 54 10.52 -17.53 8.20
CA SER A 54 11.53 -17.99 9.17
C SER A 54 11.49 -17.24 10.52
N LYS A 55 10.86 -16.06 10.59
CA LYS A 55 10.65 -15.31 11.83
C LYS A 55 9.50 -15.86 12.67
N LEU A 56 8.66 -16.73 12.10
CA LEU A 56 7.46 -17.25 12.74
C LEU A 56 7.76 -18.60 13.40
N ASP A 57 7.31 -18.77 14.64
CA ASP A 57 7.20 -20.10 15.24
C ASP A 57 5.86 -20.73 14.81
N LEU A 58 5.94 -21.58 13.78
CA LEU A 58 4.78 -22.23 13.17
C LEU A 58 4.14 -23.32 14.05
N SER A 59 4.68 -23.56 15.25
CA SER A 59 4.04 -24.40 16.28
C SER A 59 3.06 -23.62 17.16
N LYS A 60 3.10 -22.28 17.13
CA LYS A 60 2.19 -21.39 17.86
C LYS A 60 0.99 -21.00 17.01
N ASN A 61 -0.05 -20.51 17.67
CA ASN A 61 -1.20 -19.94 16.99
C ASN A 61 -0.76 -18.68 16.21
N ILE A 62 -1.29 -18.49 15.01
CA ILE A 62 -0.95 -17.36 14.15
C ILE A 62 -2.24 -16.66 13.74
N ARG A 63 -2.28 -15.33 13.93
CA ARG A 63 -3.30 -14.45 13.36
C ARG A 63 -2.67 -13.50 12.37
N LEU A 64 -2.96 -13.70 11.09
CA LEU A 64 -2.40 -12.93 9.98
C LEU A 64 -3.33 -11.80 9.55
N PHE A 65 -2.79 -10.58 9.42
CA PHE A 65 -3.44 -9.40 8.85
C PHE A 65 -2.62 -8.88 7.67
N SER A 66 -3.22 -8.05 6.82
CA SER A 66 -2.52 -7.45 5.68
C SER A 66 -2.58 -5.92 5.67
N GLN A 67 -1.49 -5.31 5.22
CA GLN A 67 -1.50 -3.92 4.80
C GLN A 67 -2.43 -3.76 3.59
N THR A 68 -3.18 -2.67 3.57
CA THR A 68 -4.22 -2.39 2.58
C THR A 68 -3.71 -2.43 1.12
N THR A 69 -2.42 -2.21 0.92
CA THR A 69 -1.79 -1.92 -0.37
C THR A 69 -0.95 -3.08 -0.91
N LYS A 70 -0.79 -4.15 -0.13
CA LYS A 70 -0.04 -5.33 -0.56
C LYS A 70 -0.79 -6.13 -1.64
N SER A 71 -0.07 -6.98 -2.36
CA SER A 71 -0.63 -7.84 -3.39
C SER A 71 -1.51 -8.95 -2.79
N LEU A 72 -2.66 -9.20 -3.42
CA LEU A 72 -3.54 -10.31 -3.04
C LEU A 72 -2.88 -11.66 -3.31
N GLU A 73 -2.14 -11.77 -4.42
CA GLU A 73 -1.38 -12.96 -4.77
C GLU A 73 -0.37 -13.33 -3.67
N GLY A 74 0.49 -12.38 -3.27
CA GLY A 74 1.47 -12.63 -2.22
C GLY A 74 0.84 -12.96 -0.88
N PHE A 75 -0.32 -12.39 -0.57
CA PHE A 75 -1.09 -12.75 0.64
C PHE A 75 -1.60 -14.19 0.58
N ASN A 76 -2.13 -14.63 -0.56
CA ASN A 76 -2.60 -16.00 -0.75
C ASN A 76 -1.44 -17.00 -0.70
N THR A 77 -0.30 -16.70 -1.31
CA THR A 77 0.90 -17.53 -1.22
C THR A 77 1.39 -17.67 0.22
N LEU A 78 1.35 -16.57 0.99
CA LEU A 78 1.71 -16.60 2.40
C LEU A 78 0.76 -17.48 3.23
N ILE A 79 -0.55 -17.40 2.97
CA ILE A 79 -1.56 -18.25 3.60
C ILE A 79 -1.28 -19.72 3.30
N GLN A 80 -0.99 -20.07 2.04
CA GLN A 80 -0.66 -21.44 1.65
C GLN A 80 0.59 -21.94 2.37
N ASN A 81 1.69 -21.19 2.29
CA ASN A 81 2.95 -21.58 2.93
C ASN A 81 2.81 -21.78 4.45
N ILE A 82 2.08 -20.90 5.15
CA ILE A 82 1.84 -21.06 6.59
C ILE A 82 0.95 -22.29 6.85
N SER A 83 -0.09 -22.50 6.03
CA SER A 83 -1.01 -23.63 6.19
C SER A 83 -0.33 -24.98 5.96
N ASP A 84 0.62 -25.05 5.02
CA ASP A 84 1.35 -26.26 4.67
C ASP A 84 2.45 -26.59 5.67
N GLN A 85 3.06 -25.56 6.29
CA GLN A 85 4.19 -25.72 7.20
C GLN A 85 3.79 -25.73 8.69
N LYS A 86 2.57 -25.30 9.04
CA LYS A 86 2.13 -25.31 10.45
C LYS A 86 2.09 -26.73 10.99
N GLY A 87 2.72 -26.94 12.14
CA GLY A 87 2.77 -28.23 12.81
C GLY A 87 1.67 -28.39 13.86
N GLY A 88 1.12 -29.59 13.99
CA GLY A 88 0.21 -29.97 15.08
C GLY A 88 -1.10 -29.17 15.13
N ASP A 89 -1.63 -29.00 16.34
CA ASP A 89 -2.93 -28.35 16.62
C ASP A 89 -2.85 -26.81 16.64
N ALA A 90 -1.83 -26.22 16.03
CA ALA A 90 -1.70 -24.76 15.93
C ALA A 90 -2.86 -24.18 15.11
N LEU A 91 -3.56 -23.20 15.68
CA LEU A 91 -4.62 -22.47 15.01
C LEU A 91 -4.00 -21.42 14.10
N PHE A 92 -4.40 -21.43 12.83
CA PHE A 92 -4.04 -20.40 11.87
C PHE A 92 -5.30 -19.72 11.38
N GLU A 93 -5.38 -18.41 11.60
CA GLU A 93 -6.47 -17.59 11.09
C GLU A 93 -5.90 -16.36 10.39
N TYR A 94 -6.63 -15.85 9.40
CA TYR A 94 -6.20 -14.69 8.63
C TYR A 94 -7.36 -13.73 8.37
N SER A 95 -7.02 -12.47 8.07
CA SER A 95 -7.97 -11.42 7.71
C SER A 95 -7.45 -10.66 6.50
N ASP A 96 -8.08 -10.89 5.34
CA ASP A 96 -7.84 -10.09 4.13
C ASP A 96 -8.35 -8.67 4.36
N THR A 97 -7.42 -7.75 4.56
CA THR A 97 -7.68 -6.31 4.67
C THR A 97 -7.15 -5.52 3.48
N ILE A 98 -6.84 -6.18 2.37
CA ILE A 98 -6.33 -5.56 1.14
C ILE A 98 -7.46 -4.76 0.46
N CYS A 99 -7.18 -3.51 0.09
CA CYS A 99 -8.08 -2.73 -0.75
C CYS A 99 -7.87 -3.10 -2.21
N ARG A 100 -8.83 -3.83 -2.78
CA ARG A 100 -8.85 -4.21 -4.20
C ARG A 100 -8.78 -2.99 -5.14
N GLN A 101 -9.36 -1.86 -4.75
CA GLN A 101 -9.35 -0.62 -5.54
C GLN A 101 -7.95 0.01 -5.68
N VAL A 102 -7.04 -0.27 -4.75
CA VAL A 102 -5.66 0.22 -4.77
C VAL A 102 -4.75 -0.84 -5.39
N SER A 103 -4.79 -2.07 -4.88
CA SER A 103 -3.94 -3.17 -5.36
C SER A 103 -4.09 -3.43 -6.86
N ASN A 104 -5.31 -3.37 -7.41
CA ASN A 104 -5.54 -3.55 -8.85
C ASN A 104 -4.97 -2.42 -9.72
N ARG A 105 -4.66 -1.24 -9.14
CA ARG A 105 -4.09 -0.10 -9.87
C ARG A 105 -2.56 -0.09 -9.86
N ILE A 106 -1.93 -0.73 -8.87
CA ILE A 106 -0.47 -0.75 -8.70
C ILE A 106 0.28 -1.22 -9.97
N PRO A 107 -0.12 -2.29 -10.66
CA PRO A 107 0.55 -2.70 -11.90
C PRO A 107 0.47 -1.62 -12.99
N ASN A 108 -0.72 -1.03 -13.19
CA ASN A 108 -0.92 0.01 -14.20
C ASN A 108 -0.12 1.28 -13.87
N ILE A 109 -0.09 1.69 -12.59
CA ILE A 109 0.74 2.82 -12.15
C ILE A 109 2.23 2.53 -12.36
N THR A 110 2.67 1.30 -12.10
CA THR A 110 4.07 0.88 -12.32
C THR A 110 4.45 0.99 -13.80
N THR A 111 3.61 0.48 -14.70
CA THR A 111 3.84 0.57 -16.15
C THR A 111 3.83 2.04 -16.59
N PHE A 112 2.81 2.80 -16.18
CA PHE A 112 2.68 4.21 -16.53
C PHE A 112 3.87 5.05 -16.07
N ALA A 113 4.37 4.82 -14.85
CA ALA A 113 5.52 5.53 -14.31
C ALA A 113 6.82 5.24 -15.08
N LYS A 114 6.98 4.02 -15.63
CA LYS A 114 8.14 3.63 -16.45
C LYS A 114 8.08 4.18 -17.87
N GLU A 115 6.88 4.40 -18.41
CA GLU A 115 6.68 4.86 -19.79
C GLU A 115 6.78 6.38 -19.97
N ASN A 116 6.87 7.14 -18.88
CA ASN A 116 6.94 8.60 -18.90
C ASN A 116 8.17 9.07 -18.14
N GLU A 117 8.75 10.18 -18.61
CA GLU A 117 9.94 10.76 -17.97
C GLU A 117 9.53 11.58 -16.74
N ILE A 118 8.43 12.32 -16.84
CA ILE A 118 7.81 13.05 -15.72
C ILE A 118 6.39 12.51 -15.51
N VAL A 119 5.98 12.34 -14.26
CA VAL A 119 4.60 11.95 -13.93
C VAL A 119 3.93 13.04 -13.10
N ILE A 120 2.79 13.55 -13.57
CA ILE A 120 1.89 14.39 -12.76
C ILE A 120 0.77 13.52 -12.21
N PHE A 121 0.81 13.29 -10.90
CA PHE A 121 -0.13 12.46 -10.17
C PHE A 121 -1.22 13.33 -9.54
N VAL A 122 -2.44 13.24 -10.07
CA VAL A 122 -3.57 14.05 -9.64
C VAL A 122 -4.30 13.36 -8.48
N SER A 123 -4.21 13.93 -7.29
CA SER A 123 -4.95 13.46 -6.11
C SER A 123 -5.12 14.55 -5.05
N GLY A 124 -6.23 14.50 -4.31
CA GLY A 124 -6.44 15.39 -3.18
C GLY A 124 -5.42 15.13 -2.06
N LYS A 125 -4.87 16.20 -1.47
CA LYS A 125 -3.83 16.16 -0.40
C LYS A 125 -4.19 15.27 0.81
N LYS A 126 -5.49 15.07 1.08
CA LYS A 126 -6.00 14.27 2.20
C LYS A 126 -6.38 12.83 1.82
N SER A 127 -6.20 12.43 0.57
CA SER A 127 -6.59 11.10 0.10
C SER A 127 -5.58 10.03 0.56
N SER A 128 -6.00 9.17 1.49
CA SER A 128 -5.15 8.06 1.94
C SER A 128 -4.77 7.10 0.79
N ASN A 129 -5.74 6.71 -0.03
CA ASN A 129 -5.49 5.82 -1.17
C ASN A 129 -4.70 6.53 -2.26
N GLY A 130 -4.96 7.83 -2.46
CA GLY A 130 -4.22 8.66 -3.40
C GLY A 130 -2.76 8.78 -3.03
N LYS A 131 -2.47 9.00 -1.74
CA LYS A 131 -1.11 9.03 -1.22
C LYS A 131 -0.38 7.73 -1.49
N VAL A 132 -0.99 6.57 -1.20
CA VAL A 132 -0.36 5.26 -1.49
C VAL A 132 0.02 5.14 -2.97
N LEU A 133 -0.90 5.41 -3.88
CA LEU A 133 -0.65 5.27 -5.31
C LEU A 133 0.40 6.28 -5.81
N TYR A 134 0.41 7.49 -5.26
CA TYR A 134 1.43 8.50 -5.53
C TYR A 134 2.82 8.06 -5.04
N GLU A 135 2.95 7.62 -3.78
CA GLU A 135 4.23 7.16 -3.23
C GLU A 135 4.76 5.95 -4.01
N HIS A 136 3.87 5.06 -4.46
CA HIS A 136 4.23 3.96 -5.35
C HIS A 136 4.71 4.45 -6.73
N SER A 137 4.02 5.42 -7.33
CA SER A 137 4.50 6.06 -8.57
C SER A 137 5.88 6.69 -8.38
N LYS A 138 6.07 7.42 -7.28
CA LYS A 138 7.31 8.13 -6.92
C LYS A 138 8.48 7.17 -6.68
N SER A 139 8.22 5.99 -6.10
CA SER A 139 9.26 4.99 -5.88
C SER A 139 9.76 4.35 -7.18
N ILE A 140 8.93 4.30 -8.21
CA ILE A 140 9.29 3.82 -9.56
C ILE A 140 9.89 4.94 -10.41
N ASN A 141 9.30 6.14 -10.36
CA ASN A 141 9.77 7.32 -11.08
C ASN A 141 9.96 8.50 -10.08
N PRO A 142 11.21 8.83 -9.72
CA PRO A 142 11.52 9.96 -8.84
C PRO A 142 11.05 11.33 -9.37
N ASP A 143 10.78 11.48 -10.66
CA ASP A 143 10.19 12.67 -11.28
C ASP A 143 8.64 12.62 -11.29
N THR A 144 8.05 12.00 -10.27
CA THR A 144 6.60 12.07 -10.00
C THR A 144 6.28 13.27 -9.10
N TYR A 145 5.28 14.07 -9.46
CA TYR A 145 4.79 15.22 -8.68
C TYR A 145 3.31 15.04 -8.35
N ILE A 146 2.88 15.39 -7.14
CA ILE A 146 1.47 15.33 -6.75
C ILE A 146 0.83 16.71 -6.87
N VAL A 147 -0.34 16.77 -7.52
CA VAL A 147 -1.17 17.97 -7.61
C VAL A 147 -2.62 17.62 -7.28
N SER A 148 -3.34 18.58 -6.72
CA SER A 148 -4.75 18.47 -6.36
C SER A 148 -5.65 19.36 -7.21
N GLU A 149 -5.08 20.35 -7.90
CA GLU A 149 -5.78 21.26 -8.80
C GLU A 149 -4.85 21.73 -9.94
N PRO A 150 -5.40 22.21 -11.08
CA PRO A 150 -4.61 22.55 -12.26
C PRO A 150 -3.57 23.65 -12.03
N SER A 151 -3.87 24.63 -11.16
CA SER A 151 -2.97 25.76 -10.87
C SER A 151 -1.67 25.34 -10.21
N GLU A 152 -1.66 24.26 -9.41
CA GLU A 152 -0.46 23.78 -8.70
C GLU A 152 0.63 23.32 -9.68
N VAL A 153 0.26 22.96 -10.91
CA VAL A 153 1.23 22.56 -11.94
C VAL A 153 2.10 23.73 -12.39
N LEU A 154 1.56 24.96 -12.34
CA LEU A 154 2.29 26.18 -12.70
C LEU A 154 3.42 26.49 -11.71
N GLU A 155 3.35 25.94 -10.50
CA GLU A 155 4.34 26.12 -9.45
C GLU A 155 5.49 25.11 -9.55
N LEU A 156 5.35 24.09 -10.40
CA LEU A 156 6.35 23.05 -10.61
C LEU A 156 7.41 23.50 -11.61
N ASN A 157 8.68 23.29 -11.27
CA ASN A 157 9.79 23.49 -12.20
C ASN A 157 9.96 22.24 -13.09
N LEU A 158 9.12 22.13 -14.12
CA LEU A 158 9.09 20.98 -15.03
C LEU A 158 9.92 21.24 -16.29
N ASP A 159 10.65 20.22 -16.75
CA ASP A 159 11.25 20.21 -18.08
C ASP A 159 10.19 19.81 -19.11
N LEU A 160 9.62 20.81 -19.77
CA LEU A 160 8.53 20.63 -20.75
C LEU A 160 9.00 19.96 -22.06
N THR A 161 10.30 19.73 -22.25
CA THR A 161 10.80 18.98 -23.41
C THR A 161 10.64 17.46 -23.25
N LYS A 162 10.41 16.99 -22.02
CA LYS A 162 10.26 15.58 -21.67
C LYS A 162 8.85 15.07 -21.89
N LYS A 163 8.71 13.75 -22.03
CA LYS A 163 7.40 13.10 -22.04
C LYS A 163 6.74 13.16 -20.66
N ILE A 164 5.74 14.04 -20.51
CA ILE A 164 4.94 14.19 -19.29
C ILE A 164 3.68 13.31 -19.35
N GLY A 165 3.57 12.36 -18.42
CA GLY A 165 2.36 11.56 -18.22
C GLY A 165 1.50 12.12 -17.10
N ILE A 166 0.18 12.10 -17.27
CA ILE A 166 -0.78 12.48 -16.21
C ILE A 166 -1.60 11.25 -15.82
N CYS A 167 -1.61 10.93 -14.53
CA CYS A 167 -2.46 9.89 -13.96
C CYS A 167 -3.06 10.36 -12.63
N GLY A 168 -3.95 9.56 -12.04
CA GLY A 168 -4.58 9.95 -10.78
C GLY A 168 -5.00 8.77 -9.91
N ALA A 169 -5.42 9.11 -8.69
CA ALA A 169 -5.97 8.14 -7.75
C ALA A 169 -7.30 7.57 -8.24
N THR A 170 -7.76 6.48 -7.61
CA THR A 170 -9.03 5.83 -7.96
C THR A 170 -10.25 6.75 -7.84
N SER A 171 -10.19 7.78 -6.98
CA SER A 171 -11.24 8.77 -6.78
C SER A 171 -11.09 10.03 -7.64
N THR A 172 -10.04 10.14 -8.45
CA THR A 172 -9.76 11.33 -9.24
C THR A 172 -10.59 11.29 -10.53
N PRO A 173 -11.47 12.28 -10.78
CA PRO A 173 -12.29 12.29 -11.97
C PRO A 173 -11.49 12.67 -13.21
N MET A 174 -11.87 12.12 -14.38
CA MET A 174 -11.17 12.35 -15.65
C MET A 174 -11.05 13.84 -16.01
N TRP A 175 -12.14 14.60 -15.85
CA TRP A 175 -12.16 16.03 -16.16
C TRP A 175 -11.09 16.84 -15.43
N LEU A 176 -10.70 16.42 -14.22
CA LEU A 176 -9.66 17.12 -13.45
C LEU A 176 -8.27 16.84 -14.02
N MET A 177 -8.02 15.60 -14.46
CA MET A 177 -6.78 15.24 -15.16
C MET A 177 -6.69 15.95 -16.53
N GLU A 178 -7.80 16.07 -17.24
CA GLU A 178 -7.87 16.84 -18.50
C GLU A 178 -7.56 18.32 -18.27
N LYS A 179 -8.11 18.93 -17.21
CA LYS A 179 -7.79 20.33 -16.86
C LYS A 179 -6.32 20.54 -16.55
N VAL A 180 -5.69 19.61 -15.82
CA VAL A 180 -4.24 19.61 -15.57
C VAL A 180 -3.47 19.53 -16.90
N ALA A 181 -3.90 18.68 -17.83
CA ALA A 181 -3.29 18.57 -19.16
C ALA A 181 -3.42 19.85 -19.99
N GLU A 182 -4.59 20.49 -19.98
CA GLU A 182 -4.82 21.77 -20.64
C GLU A 182 -3.88 22.86 -20.09
N THR A 183 -3.70 22.92 -18.77
CA THR A 183 -2.78 23.88 -18.14
C THR A 183 -1.33 23.64 -18.57
N LEU A 184 -0.84 22.39 -18.59
CA LEU A 184 0.50 22.07 -19.08
C LEU A 184 0.73 22.49 -20.53
N ARG A 185 -0.20 22.16 -21.41
CA ARG A 185 -0.11 22.55 -22.83
C ARG A 185 -0.07 24.06 -23.04
N SER A 186 -0.64 24.84 -22.12
CA SER A 186 -0.57 26.30 -22.20
C SER A 186 0.81 26.88 -21.89
N LEU A 187 1.69 26.10 -21.26
CA LEU A 187 3.08 26.46 -20.93
C LEU A 187 4.08 26.15 -22.05
N GLU A 188 3.78 25.21 -22.95
CA GLU A 188 4.63 24.79 -24.07
C GLU A 188 4.72 25.83 -25.22
N LYS A 189 4.44 27.11 -24.93
CA LYS A 189 4.46 28.20 -25.94
C LYS A 189 5.86 28.65 -26.31
#